data_AF-A0A954H4R0-F1
#
_entry.id   AF-A0A954H4R0-F1
#
_cell.length_a   1.000
_cell.length_b   1.000
_cell.length_c   1.000
_cell.angle_alpha   90.00
_cell.angle_beta   90.00
_cell.angle_gamma   90.00
#
_symmetry.space_group_name_H-M   'P 1'
#
loop_
_entity.id
_entity.type
_entity.pdbx_description
1 polymer ?
#
loop_
_entity_poly.entity_id
_entity_poly.type
_entity_poly.pdbx_seq_one_letter_code
_entity_poly.pdbx_strand_id
1 'polypeptide(L)'
;MKPDDEVCLCFHITRRKIENYIRIYQPKVPSQISECGGAGSGCGWCIPFLKRYFKQAQADQQVEEMTAEEYAQARGTYIKAGKGTPPPGATPPPEVNS
;
A
#
# COMPACT_ATOMS: atom_id res chain seq x y z
N MET A 1 -9.57 -0.39 -4.80
CA MET A 1 -8.53 -0.07 -5.80
C MET A 1 -8.47 -1.21 -6.80
N LYS A 2 -8.03 -0.94 -8.03
CA LYS A 2 -7.81 -1.91 -9.10
C LYS A 2 -6.43 -2.58 -8.96
N PRO A 3 -6.19 -3.73 -9.62
CA PRO A 3 -4.90 -4.41 -9.53
C PRO A 3 -3.69 -3.58 -9.98
N ASP A 4 -3.88 -2.66 -10.93
CA ASP A 4 -2.79 -1.78 -11.43
C ASP A 4 -2.55 -0.54 -10.57
N ASP A 5 -3.41 -0.26 -9.60
CA ASP A 5 -3.26 0.91 -8.75
C ASP A 5 -2.11 0.72 -7.76
N GLU A 6 -1.35 1.79 -7.51
CA GLU A 6 -0.27 1.81 -6.53
C GLU A 6 -0.80 1.76 -5.09
N VAL A 7 -0.50 0.67 -4.39
CA VAL A 7 -0.75 0.55 -2.96
C VAL A 7 0.37 1.26 -2.20
N CYS A 8 1.63 1.01 -2.55
CA CYS A 8 2.74 1.72 -1.94
C CYS A 8 3.12 2.95 -2.77
N LEU A 9 2.48 4.09 -2.48
CA LEU A 9 2.77 5.40 -3.12
C LEU A 9 4.18 5.97 -2.79
N CYS A 10 4.96 5.29 -1.95
CA CYS A 10 6.36 5.67 -1.69
C CYS A 10 7.34 5.01 -2.67
N PHE A 11 7.05 3.78 -3.08
CA PHE A 11 7.94 2.94 -3.88
C PHE A 11 7.27 2.41 -5.14
N HIS A 12 6.12 2.99 -5.51
CA HIS A 12 5.35 2.69 -6.71
C HIS A 12 5.02 1.20 -6.87
N ILE A 13 4.56 0.57 -5.78
CA ILE A 13 4.21 -0.86 -5.78
C ILE A 13 2.71 -1.03 -5.97
N THR A 14 2.32 -1.66 -7.08
CA THR A 14 0.93 -1.93 -7.42
C THR A 14 0.34 -3.09 -6.61
N ARG A 15 -0.99 -3.10 -6.48
CA ARG A 15 -1.73 -4.20 -5.86
C ARG A 15 -1.39 -5.55 -6.49
N ARG A 16 -1.38 -5.63 -7.83
CA ARG A 16 -1.04 -6.87 -8.57
C ARG A 16 0.35 -7.36 -8.22
N LYS A 17 1.33 -6.46 -8.08
CA LYS A 17 2.70 -6.84 -7.72
C LYS A 17 2.75 -7.46 -6.32
N ILE A 18 2.01 -6.91 -5.36
CA ILE A 18 1.91 -7.46 -4.00
C ILE A 18 1.23 -8.82 -3.99
N GLU A 19 0.07 -8.95 -4.65
CA GLU A 19 -0.67 -10.22 -4.73
C GLU A 19 0.16 -11.32 -5.39
N ASN A 20 0.84 -11.00 -6.50
CA ASN A 20 1.75 -11.93 -7.17
C ASN A 20 2.95 -12.30 -6.28
N TYR A 21 3.52 -11.34 -5.55
CA TYR A 21 4.61 -11.59 -4.62
C TYR A 21 4.18 -12.58 -3.53
N ILE A 22 3.03 -12.35 -2.89
CA ILE A 22 2.51 -13.24 -1.85
C ILE A 22 2.28 -14.64 -2.42
N ARG A 23 1.70 -14.74 -3.62
CA ARG A 23 1.45 -16.04 -4.27
C ARG A 23 2.73 -16.81 -4.57
N ILE A 24 3.75 -16.15 -5.13
CA ILE A 24 4.99 -16.80 -5.59
C ILE A 24 5.92 -17.12 -4.42
N TYR A 25 6.14 -16.15 -3.53
CA TYR A 25 7.15 -16.25 -2.47
C TYR A 25 6.59 -16.78 -1.15
N GLN A 26 5.26 -16.88 -1.01
CA GLN A 26 4.58 -17.47 0.16
C GLN A 26 5.15 -16.96 1.51
N PRO A 27 5.20 -15.63 1.73
CA PRO A 27 5.70 -15.06 2.97
C PRO A 27 4.96 -15.66 4.16
N LYS A 28 5.66 -15.83 5.29
CA LYS A 28 5.11 -16.40 6.52
C LYS A 28 4.45 -15.35 7.41
N VAL A 29 4.88 -14.09 7.29
CA VAL A 29 4.32 -12.96 8.04
C VAL A 29 4.16 -11.72 7.15
N PRO A 30 3.20 -10.82 7.44
CA PRO A 30 2.96 -9.64 6.60
C PRO A 30 4.16 -8.71 6.42
N SER A 31 5.05 -8.61 7.41
CA SER A 31 6.24 -7.73 7.35
C SER A 31 7.22 -8.14 6.25
N GLN A 32 7.23 -9.41 5.83
CA GLN A 32 8.08 -9.88 4.73
C GLN A 32 7.65 -9.31 3.36
N ILE A 33 6.45 -8.73 3.25
CA ILE A 33 6.05 -8.02 2.02
C ILE A 33 6.95 -6.80 1.75
N SER A 34 7.70 -6.30 2.74
CA SER A 34 8.71 -5.26 2.53
C SER A 34 9.84 -5.66 1.57
N GLU A 35 10.09 -6.96 1.40
CA GLU A 35 11.02 -7.48 0.39
C GLU A 35 10.46 -7.32 -1.05
N CYS A 36 9.16 -7.05 -1.21
CA CYS A 36 8.54 -6.65 -2.47
C CYS A 36 8.79 -5.16 -2.75
N GLY A 37 10.03 -4.82 -3.11
CA GLY A 37 10.41 -3.47 -3.55
C GLY A 37 10.24 -2.40 -2.47
N GLY A 38 10.41 -2.75 -1.20
CA GLY A 38 10.34 -1.82 -0.06
C GLY A 38 8.94 -1.54 0.46
N ALA A 39 7.87 -2.18 -0.06
CA ALA A 39 6.51 -1.89 0.35
C ALA A 39 6.32 -1.93 1.88
N GLY A 40 5.93 -0.81 2.47
CA GLY A 40 5.70 -0.69 3.91
C GLY A 40 6.87 -0.14 4.74
N SER A 41 8.06 0.07 4.16
CA SER A 41 9.20 0.67 4.88
C SER A 41 9.30 2.21 4.76
N GLY A 42 8.43 2.83 3.96
CA GLY A 42 8.35 4.29 3.80
C GLY A 42 7.43 4.94 4.84
N CYS A 43 6.48 5.76 4.39
CA CYS A 43 5.56 6.47 5.30
C CYS A 43 4.59 5.57 6.10
N GLY A 44 4.58 4.25 5.90
CA GLY A 44 3.74 3.32 6.65
C GLY A 44 2.25 3.28 6.29
N TRP A 45 1.73 4.22 5.48
CA TRP A 45 0.31 4.28 5.10
C TRP A 45 -0.24 2.97 4.51
N CYS A 46 0.56 2.29 3.70
CA CYS A 46 0.15 1.05 3.04
C CYS A 46 0.12 -0.19 3.95
N ILE A 47 0.72 -0.15 5.16
CA ILE A 47 0.88 -1.34 6.02
C ILE A 47 -0.45 -2.06 6.33
N PRO A 48 -1.56 -1.37 6.66
CA PRO A 48 -2.85 -2.04 6.87
C PRO A 48 -3.34 -2.80 5.64
N PHE A 49 -3.08 -2.27 4.44
CA PHE A 49 -3.46 -2.87 3.16
C PHE A 49 -2.59 -4.09 2.86
N LEU A 50 -1.28 -4.02 3.11
CA LEU A 50 -0.38 -5.18 2.98
C LEU A 50 -0.82 -6.35 3.89
N LYS A 51 -1.20 -6.04 5.14
CA LYS A 51 -1.76 -7.04 6.07
C LYS A 51 -3.08 -7.62 5.57
N ARG A 52 -3.93 -6.82 4.92
CA ARG A 52 -5.17 -7.30 4.30
C ARG A 52 -4.88 -8.24 3.13
N TYR A 53 -4.04 -7.85 2.17
CA TYR A 53 -3.70 -8.72 1.02
C TYR A 53 -3.04 -10.03 1.47
N PHE A 54 -2.18 -9.98 2.49
CA PHE A 54 -1.60 -11.18 3.11
C PHE A 54 -2.65 -12.16 3.64
N LYS A 55 -3.69 -11.64 4.30
CA LYS A 55 -4.80 -12.45 4.83
C LYS A 55 -5.71 -12.96 3.71
N GLN A 56 -6.02 -12.11 2.73
CA GLN A 56 -6.89 -12.46 1.60
C GLN A 56 -6.29 -13.61 0.78
N ALA A 57 -4.97 -13.60 0.55
CA ALA A 57 -4.28 -14.69 -0.14
C ALA A 57 -4.38 -16.05 0.58
N GLN A 58 -4.74 -16.08 1.87
CA GLN A 58 -4.91 -17.31 2.65
C GLN A 58 -6.38 -17.77 2.75
N ALA A 59 -7.34 -16.87 2.53
CA ALA A 59 -8.76 -17.12 2.80
C ALA A 59 -9.68 -16.85 1.59
N ASP A 60 -9.10 -16.53 0.42
CA ASP A 60 -9.78 -16.19 -0.84
C ASP A 60 -10.91 -15.16 -0.68
N GLN A 61 -10.66 -14.14 0.16
CA GLN A 61 -11.64 -13.09 0.46
C GLN A 61 -11.43 -11.87 -0.43
N GLN A 62 -12.49 -11.43 -1.10
CA GLN A 62 -12.48 -10.14 -1.80
C GLN A 62 -12.77 -9.01 -0.82
N VAL A 63 -11.95 -7.96 -0.82
CA VAL A 63 -12.33 -6.67 -0.24
C VAL A 63 -11.65 -5.54 -1.00
N GLU A 64 -12.44 -4.64 -1.58
CA GLU A 64 -12.14 -3.20 -1.65
C GLU A 64 -13.26 -2.37 -2.29
N GLU A 65 -13.69 -1.31 -1.57
CA GLU A 65 -14.67 -0.31 -2.03
C GLU A 65 -14.09 1.12 -1.86
N MET A 66 -12.87 1.37 -2.38
CA MET A 66 -12.33 2.73 -2.49
C MET A 66 -11.51 2.90 -3.78
N THR A 67 -11.49 4.12 -4.33
CA THR A 67 -10.71 4.47 -5.52
C THR A 67 -9.24 4.75 -5.17
N ALA A 68 -8.38 4.83 -6.20
CA ALA A 68 -6.97 5.19 -6.01
C ALA A 68 -6.82 6.65 -5.53
N GLU A 69 -7.71 7.55 -5.99
CA GLU A 69 -7.73 8.95 -5.60
C GLU A 69 -8.08 9.11 -4.12
N GLU A 70 -9.14 8.44 -3.64
CA GLU A 70 -9.54 8.43 -2.22
C GLU A 70 -8.41 7.90 -1.34
N TYR A 71 -7.75 6.83 -1.79
CA TYR A 71 -6.60 6.24 -1.12
C TYR A 71 -5.42 7.24 -0.98
N ALA A 72 -5.09 7.94 -2.06
CA ALA A 72 -4.01 8.91 -2.09
C ALA A 72 -4.31 10.15 -1.23
N GLN A 73 -5.55 10.64 -1.24
CA GLN A 73 -6.00 11.72 -0.38
C GLN A 73 -5.90 11.35 1.11
N ALA A 74 -6.38 10.16 1.47
CA ALA A 74 -6.31 9.67 2.85
C ALA A 74 -4.85 9.53 3.35
N ARG A 75 -3.92 9.12 2.47
CA ARG A 75 -2.48 9.14 2.76
C ARG A 75 -1.99 10.55 3.09
N GLY A 76 -2.43 11.55 2.33
CA GLY A 76 -2.09 12.95 2.58
C GLY A 76 -2.48 13.41 3.98
N THR A 77 -3.71 13.13 4.38
CA THR A 77 -4.20 13.40 5.74
C THR A 77 -3.37 12.67 6.80
N TYR A 78 -3.04 11.40 6.57
CA TYR A 78 -2.19 10.61 7.46
C TYR A 78 -0.79 11.24 7.68
N ILE A 79 -0.15 11.69 6.60
CA ILE A 79 1.18 12.33 6.65
C ILE A 79 1.10 13.69 7.33
N LYS A 80 0.12 14.53 6.98
CA LYS A 80 -0.11 15.85 7.60
C LYS A 80 -0.34 15.74 9.11
N ALA A 81 -0.94 14.64 9.57
CA ALA A 81 -1.12 14.33 10.98
C ALA A 81 0.16 13.82 11.68
N GLY A 82 1.32 13.80 11.01
CA GLY A 82 2.62 13.40 11.58
C GLY A 82 2.80 11.89 11.77
N LYS A 83 1.93 11.05 11.20
CA LYS A 83 1.95 9.60 11.45
C LYS A 83 2.99 8.83 10.64
N GLY A 84 3.63 9.46 9.66
CA GLY A 84 4.71 8.85 8.90
C GLY A 84 5.39 9.83 7.94
N THR A 85 6.63 9.52 7.59
CA THR A 85 7.48 10.36 6.75
C THR A 85 7.76 9.65 5.42
N PRO A 86 7.31 10.20 4.27
CA PRO A 86 7.68 9.68 2.97
C PRO A 86 9.19 9.78 2.74
N PRO A 87 9.81 8.79 2.07
CA PRO A 87 11.20 8.90 1.62
C PRO A 87 11.32 9.94 0.49
N PRO A 88 12.54 10.44 0.20
CA PRO A 88 12.79 11.28 -0.97
C PRO A 88 12.32 10.61 -2.27
N GLY A 89 11.67 11.36 -3.15
CA GLY A 89 11.16 10.87 -4.44
C GLY A 89 9.81 10.16 -4.39
N ALA A 90 9.18 10.01 -3.21
CA ALA A 90 7.83 9.47 -3.10
C ALA A 90 6.78 10.37 -3.77
N THR A 91 5.70 9.78 -4.31
CA THR A 91 4.56 10.53 -4.85
C THR A 91 4.07 11.53 -3.81
N PRO A 92 3.99 12.84 -4.13
CA PRO A 92 3.44 13.82 -3.22
C PRO A 92 1.95 13.51 -2.97
N PRO A 93 1.42 13.81 -1.77
CA PRO A 93 -0.02 13.74 -1.56
C PRO A 93 -0.76 14.62 -2.57
N PRO A 94 -1.91 14.18 -3.11
CA PRO A 94 -2.72 15.04 -3.96
C PRO A 94 -3.09 16.33 -3.23
N GLU A 95 -3.03 17.45 -3.94
CA GLU A 95 -3.48 18.73 -3.40
C GLU A 95 -4.99 18.66 -3.17
N VAL A 96 -5.41 18.84 -1.91
CA VAL A 96 -6.80 19.09 -1.61
C VAL A 96 -7.04 20.56 -1.89
N ASN A 97 -7.64 20.88 -3.04
CA ASN A 97 -8.19 22.22 -3.28
C ASN A 97 -9.14 22.50 -2.11
N SER A 98 -8.74 23.43 -1.24
CA SER A 98 -9.49 23.80 -0.04
C SER A 98 -10.61 24.77 -0.39
#